data_AF-A0A2E5RDK5-F1
#
_entry.id   AF-A0A2E5RDK5-F1
#
_cell.length_a   1.000
_cell.length_b   1.000
_cell.length_c   1.000
_cell.angle_alpha   90.00
_cell.angle_beta   90.00
_cell.angle_gamma   90.00
#
_symmetry.space_group_name_H-M   'P 1'
#
loop_
_entity.id
_entity.type
_entity.pdbx_description
1 polymer ?
#
loop_
_entity_poly.entity_id
_entity_poly.type
_entity_poly.pdbx_seq_one_letter_code
_entity_poly.pdbx_strand_id
1 'polypeptide(L)'
;MIFGLYPGDQVAIGFIKWISAIIIVVSPWLFLRLEKKIVKIALTGFWILGILTLSLLYLGFLVDSYLGPQLGFNEEGNPMNWFMILIGLLSTVPFAYTAYNGELKKPIRSSMLLAVALFILIGPAVFNSISFSVYTQGGGDWKCGDDPMYGCEEKHPTQPEEWDMAQNVGLIICNLLPASIVIIIWLLTRRVGSMRNLVEPE
;
A
#
# COMPACT_ATOMS: atom_id res chain seq x y z
N MET A 1 -23.30 -2.98 -3.65
CA MET A 1 -22.75 -4.29 -4.07
C MET A 1 -22.50 -4.20 -5.57
N ILE A 2 -21.25 -4.12 -6.02
CA ILE A 2 -20.95 -3.84 -7.45
C ILE A 2 -20.22 -5.01 -8.13
N PHE A 3 -19.45 -5.83 -7.40
CA PHE A 3 -18.85 -7.07 -7.92
C PHE A 3 -18.63 -8.07 -6.77
N GLY A 4 -19.57 -9.00 -6.54
CA GLY A 4 -19.39 -10.09 -5.57
C GLY A 4 -18.70 -11.28 -6.22
N LEU A 5 -17.42 -11.49 -5.93
CA LEU A 5 -16.70 -12.72 -6.31
C LEU A 5 -16.85 -13.74 -5.18
N TYR A 6 -17.25 -14.96 -5.52
CA TYR A 6 -17.36 -16.03 -4.53
C TYR A 6 -15.97 -16.51 -4.09
N PRO A 7 -15.78 -16.98 -2.85
CA PRO A 7 -14.53 -17.60 -2.39
C PRO A 7 -13.99 -18.74 -3.27
N GLY A 8 -14.87 -19.38 -4.06
CA GLY A 8 -14.52 -20.39 -5.07
C GLY A 8 -13.83 -19.83 -6.33
N ASP A 9 -13.91 -18.52 -6.57
CA ASP A 9 -13.35 -17.84 -7.74
C ASP A 9 -11.86 -17.45 -7.52
N GLN A 10 -11.08 -18.36 -6.95
CA GLN A 10 -9.64 -18.19 -6.70
C GLN A 10 -8.87 -17.75 -7.96
N VAL A 11 -9.32 -18.20 -9.13
CA VAL A 11 -8.75 -17.82 -10.42
C VAL A 11 -9.00 -16.34 -10.73
N ALA A 12 -10.22 -15.84 -10.52
CA ALA A 12 -10.57 -14.45 -10.77
C ALA A 12 -9.88 -13.50 -9.78
N ILE A 13 -9.84 -13.87 -8.49
CA ILE A 13 -9.12 -13.15 -7.44
C ILE A 13 -7.62 -13.07 -7.77
N GLY A 14 -7.02 -14.21 -8.15
CA GLY A 14 -5.63 -14.27 -8.58
C GLY A 14 -5.35 -13.41 -9.81
N PHE A 15 -6.24 -13.44 -10.80
CA PHE A 15 -6.13 -12.63 -12.01
C PHE A 15 -6.18 -11.13 -11.71
N ILE A 16 -7.15 -10.67 -10.92
CA ILE A 16 -7.28 -9.28 -10.49
C ILE A 16 -6.03 -8.85 -9.70
N LYS A 17 -5.57 -9.68 -8.76
CA LYS A 17 -4.35 -9.41 -7.97
C LYS A 17 -3.14 -9.14 -8.87
N TRP A 18 -2.89 -10.03 -9.84
CA TRP A 18 -1.72 -9.94 -10.71
C TRP A 18 -1.82 -8.81 -11.73
N ILE A 19 -2.99 -8.59 -12.34
CA ILE A 19 -3.18 -7.49 -13.28
C ILE A 19 -3.02 -6.14 -12.57
N SER A 20 -3.63 -5.94 -11.42
CA SER A 20 -3.44 -4.72 -10.65
C SER A 20 -1.97 -4.51 -10.30
N ALA A 21 -1.26 -5.56 -9.87
CA ALA A 21 0.18 -5.46 -9.58
C ALA A 21 1.00 -5.03 -10.80
N ILE A 22 0.74 -5.63 -11.98
CA ILE A 22 1.42 -5.25 -13.23
C ILE A 22 1.13 -3.78 -13.57
N ILE A 23 -0.14 -3.35 -13.50
CA ILE A 23 -0.53 -1.97 -13.77
C ILE A 23 0.18 -1.00 -12.79
N ILE A 24 0.23 -1.35 -11.50
CA ILE A 24 0.85 -0.53 -10.46
C ILE A 24 2.35 -0.35 -10.70
N VAL A 25 3.05 -1.42 -11.09
CA VAL A 25 4.50 -1.38 -11.30
C VAL A 25 4.86 -0.73 -12.63
N VAL A 26 4.16 -1.08 -13.72
CA VAL A 26 4.52 -0.67 -15.08
C VAL A 26 4.07 0.75 -15.42
N SER A 27 2.88 1.17 -14.95
CA SER A 27 2.30 2.45 -15.37
C SER A 27 3.20 3.66 -15.06
N PRO A 28 3.83 3.77 -13.87
CA PRO A 28 4.76 4.86 -13.57
C PRO A 28 5.96 4.96 -14.51
N TRP A 29 6.51 3.83 -14.97
CA TRP A 29 7.57 3.84 -15.98
C TRP A 29 7.11 4.47 -17.29
N LEU A 30 5.86 4.21 -17.68
CA LEU A 30 5.29 4.71 -18.93
C LEU A 30 4.92 6.19 -18.84
N PHE A 31 4.11 6.59 -17.86
CA PHE A 31 3.58 7.96 -17.84
C PHE A 31 4.63 9.01 -17.46
N LEU A 32 5.72 8.64 -16.78
CA LEU A 32 6.85 9.55 -16.56
C LEU A 32 7.61 9.85 -17.86
N ARG A 33 7.77 8.87 -18.75
CA ARG A 33 8.54 8.98 -20.01
C ARG A 33 7.77 9.54 -21.20
N LEU A 34 6.46 9.36 -21.24
CA LEU A 34 5.65 9.84 -22.36
C LEU A 34 5.62 11.38 -22.43
N GLU A 35 5.25 11.95 -23.57
CA GLU A 35 5.08 13.41 -23.73
C GLU A 35 3.61 13.80 -23.86
N LYS A 36 2.80 12.95 -24.51
CA LYS A 36 1.39 13.19 -24.76
C LYS A 36 0.59 13.30 -23.45
N LYS A 37 0.10 14.50 -23.14
CA LYS A 37 -0.64 14.82 -21.90
C LYS A 37 -1.85 13.91 -21.65
N ILE A 38 -2.65 13.64 -22.69
CA ILE A 38 -3.86 12.80 -22.58
C ILE A 38 -3.48 11.38 -22.15
N VAL A 39 -2.45 10.80 -22.77
CA VAL A 39 -1.99 9.44 -22.46
C VAL A 39 -1.46 9.37 -21.02
N LYS A 40 -0.73 10.39 -20.54
CA LYS A 40 -0.30 10.45 -19.14
C LYS A 40 -1.48 10.45 -18.16
N ILE A 41 -2.50 11.26 -18.44
CA ILE A 41 -3.69 11.34 -17.59
C ILE A 41 -4.40 9.98 -17.53
N ALA A 42 -4.60 9.34 -18.69
CA ALA A 42 -5.22 8.03 -18.77
C ALA A 42 -4.41 6.97 -17.99
N LEU A 43 -3.09 6.90 -18.20
CA LEU A 43 -2.22 5.97 -17.48
C LEU A 43 -2.15 6.24 -15.97
N THR A 44 -2.21 7.51 -15.55
CA THR A 44 -2.30 7.87 -14.13
C THR A 44 -3.63 7.39 -13.55
N GLY A 45 -4.73 7.53 -14.30
CA GLY A 45 -6.04 7.00 -13.94
C GLY A 45 -6.04 5.48 -13.78
N PHE A 46 -5.46 4.74 -14.73
CA PHE A 46 -5.29 3.29 -14.64
C PHE A 46 -4.42 2.88 -13.46
N TRP A 47 -3.34 3.62 -13.20
CA TRP A 47 -2.47 3.38 -12.06
C TRP A 47 -3.20 3.52 -10.73
N ILE A 48 -3.96 4.61 -10.54
CA ILE A 48 -4.78 4.84 -9.35
C ILE A 48 -5.87 3.76 -9.23
N LEU A 49 -6.52 3.40 -10.34
CA LEU A 49 -7.52 2.33 -10.34
C LEU A 49 -6.91 0.99 -9.90
N GLY A 50 -5.73 0.63 -10.41
CA GLY A 50 -5.01 -0.56 -9.99
C GLY A 50 -4.70 -0.56 -8.49
N ILE A 51 -4.24 0.57 -7.95
CA ILE A 51 -4.01 0.76 -6.50
C ILE A 51 -5.30 0.53 -5.72
N LEU A 52 -6.39 1.19 -6.10
CA LEU A 52 -7.68 1.08 -5.42
C LEU A 52 -8.21 -0.36 -5.49
N THR A 53 -8.20 -0.99 -6.66
CA THR A 53 -8.65 -2.37 -6.83
C THR A 53 -7.84 -3.33 -5.97
N LEU A 54 -6.50 -3.21 -5.94
CA LEU A 54 -5.67 -4.09 -5.13
C LEU A 54 -5.86 -3.86 -3.62
N SER A 55 -6.08 -2.61 -3.21
CA SER A 55 -6.34 -2.25 -1.81
C SER A 55 -7.71 -2.73 -1.35
N LEU A 56 -8.74 -2.60 -2.20
CA LEU A 56 -10.07 -3.14 -1.92
C LEU A 56 -10.06 -4.67 -1.87
N LEU A 57 -9.28 -5.32 -2.76
CA LEU A 57 -9.09 -6.77 -2.72
C LEU A 57 -8.44 -7.21 -1.41
N TYR A 58 -7.40 -6.49 -0.99
CA TYR A 58 -6.69 -6.75 0.27
C TYR A 58 -7.59 -6.59 1.50
N LEU A 59 -8.43 -5.55 1.52
CA LEU A 59 -9.38 -5.27 2.60
C LEU A 59 -10.61 -6.19 2.59
N GLY A 60 -10.69 -7.13 1.63
CA GLY A 60 -11.82 -8.06 1.53
C GLY A 60 -13.09 -7.45 0.94
N PHE A 61 -13.06 -6.20 0.44
CA PHE A 61 -14.25 -5.55 -0.16
C PHE A 61 -14.66 -6.12 -1.53
N LEU A 62 -13.81 -6.94 -2.16
CA LEU A 62 -14.06 -7.55 -3.47
C LEU A 62 -14.29 -9.07 -3.43
N VAL A 63 -14.32 -9.69 -2.24
CA VAL A 63 -14.48 -11.14 -2.07
C VAL A 63 -15.55 -11.41 -1.02
N ASP A 64 -16.44 -12.38 -1.25
CA ASP A 64 -17.53 -12.76 -0.34
C ASP A 64 -17.07 -13.50 0.95
N SER A 65 -15.77 -13.45 1.28
CA SER A 65 -15.23 -14.02 2.52
C SER A 65 -13.89 -13.37 2.91
N TYR A 66 -13.93 -12.36 3.79
CA TYR A 66 -13.50 -12.43 5.20
C TYR A 66 -13.41 -10.99 5.74
N LEU A 67 -14.42 -10.59 6.49
CA LEU A 67 -14.46 -9.37 7.30
C LEU A 67 -14.38 -9.79 8.78
N GLY A 68 -13.17 -9.91 9.31
CA GLY A 68 -12.91 -10.17 10.74
C GLY A 68 -11.41 -10.18 11.05
N PRO A 69 -10.96 -9.79 12.26
CA PRO A 69 -11.76 -9.49 13.45
C PRO A 69 -12.15 -8.01 13.55
N GLN A 70 -11.92 -7.21 12.52
CA GLN A 70 -12.87 -6.15 12.13
C GLN A 70 -12.70 -5.67 10.67
N LEU A 71 -11.53 -5.78 10.02
CA LEU A 71 -11.35 -5.56 8.56
C LEU A 71 -10.14 -6.32 7.96
N GLY A 72 -9.97 -7.62 8.28
CA GLY A 72 -9.09 -8.51 7.50
C GLY A 72 -7.83 -9.05 8.19
N PHE A 73 -7.96 -9.64 9.38
CA PHE A 73 -6.91 -10.50 9.94
C PHE A 73 -7.40 -11.93 10.15
N ASN A 74 -6.65 -12.88 9.58
CA ASN A 74 -6.53 -14.20 10.17
C ASN A 74 -5.57 -14.10 11.37
N GLU A 75 -5.64 -15.03 12.33
CA GLU A 75 -4.63 -15.18 13.40
C GLU A 75 -3.22 -15.40 12.86
N GLU A 76 -3.09 -15.79 11.60
CA GLU A 76 -1.81 -15.95 10.91
C GLU A 76 -1.37 -14.67 10.17
N GLY A 77 -2.13 -13.59 10.29
CA GLY A 77 -1.98 -12.36 9.52
C GLY A 77 -2.60 -12.42 8.12
N ASN A 78 -2.49 -11.33 7.35
CA ASN A 78 -2.94 -11.31 5.96
C ASN A 78 -1.75 -11.65 5.03
N PRO A 79 -1.83 -12.75 4.25
CA PRO A 79 -0.72 -13.21 3.41
C PRO A 79 -0.36 -12.23 2.28
N MET A 80 -1.25 -11.29 1.95
CA MET A 80 -1.00 -10.25 0.95
C MET A 80 -0.20 -9.06 1.50
N ASN A 81 0.09 -8.97 2.80
CA ASN A 81 0.83 -7.86 3.41
C ASN A 81 2.14 -7.57 2.65
N TRP A 82 3.02 -8.57 2.59
CA TRP A 82 4.31 -8.46 1.92
C TRP A 82 4.17 -8.20 0.43
N PHE A 83 3.17 -8.79 -0.21
CA PHE A 83 2.88 -8.55 -1.63
C PHE A 83 2.55 -7.09 -1.89
N MET A 84 1.62 -6.50 -1.13
CA MET A 84 1.27 -5.09 -1.28
C MET A 84 2.47 -4.17 -1.03
N ILE A 85 3.21 -4.41 0.07
CA ILE A 85 4.39 -3.64 0.43
C ILE A 85 5.41 -3.66 -0.71
N LEU A 86 5.74 -4.84 -1.24
CA LEU A 86 6.69 -5.00 -2.33
C LEU A 86 6.23 -4.27 -3.60
N ILE A 87 4.96 -4.43 -4.00
CA ILE A 87 4.41 -3.78 -5.18
C ILE A 87 4.41 -2.25 -5.03
N GLY A 88 4.07 -1.74 -3.85
CA GLY A 88 4.16 -0.31 -3.55
C GLY A 88 5.57 0.22 -3.68
N LEU A 89 6.55 -0.44 -3.05
CA LEU A 89 7.96 -0.06 -3.15
C LEU A 89 8.47 -0.09 -4.61
N LEU A 90 8.15 -1.13 -5.36
CA LEU A 90 8.51 -1.23 -6.79
C LEU A 90 7.88 -0.11 -7.62
N SER A 91 6.65 0.32 -7.28
CA SER A 91 5.98 1.45 -7.93
C SER A 91 6.69 2.80 -7.70
N THR A 92 7.47 2.92 -6.62
CA THR A 92 8.24 4.15 -6.31
C THR A 92 9.53 4.29 -7.10
N VAL A 93 10.14 3.18 -7.51
CA VAL A 93 11.42 3.12 -8.23
C VAL A 93 11.50 4.09 -9.41
N PRO A 94 10.53 4.13 -10.33
CA PRO A 94 10.58 5.05 -11.47
C PRO A 94 10.56 6.54 -11.07
N PHE A 95 9.91 6.90 -9.96
CA PHE A 95 9.95 8.26 -9.42
C PHE A 95 11.31 8.58 -8.81
N ALA A 96 11.88 7.65 -8.04
CA ALA A 96 13.22 7.82 -7.47
C ALA A 96 14.29 7.92 -8.57
N TYR A 97 14.20 7.07 -9.59
CA TYR A 97 15.10 7.08 -10.75
C TYR A 97 15.03 8.40 -11.52
N THR A 98 13.82 8.87 -11.86
CA THR A 98 13.65 10.15 -12.57
C THR A 98 14.02 11.36 -11.72
N ALA A 99 13.83 11.30 -10.39
CA ALA A 99 14.30 12.33 -9.46
C ALA A 99 15.83 12.38 -9.40
N TYR A 100 16.49 11.22 -9.33
CA TYR A 100 17.94 11.10 -9.32
C TYR A 100 18.59 11.65 -10.60
N ASN A 101 17.94 11.47 -11.75
CA ASN A 101 18.41 12.03 -13.02
C ASN A 101 18.07 13.52 -13.21
N GLY A 102 17.32 14.13 -12.28
CA GLY A 102 16.89 15.53 -12.40
C GLY A 102 15.89 15.77 -13.54
N GLU A 103 15.13 14.73 -13.92
CA GLU A 103 14.14 14.75 -15.00
C GLU A 103 12.70 14.76 -14.46
N LEU A 104 12.52 14.63 -13.15
CA LEU A 104 11.21 14.58 -12.52
C LEU A 104 10.50 15.94 -12.62
N LYS A 105 9.57 16.04 -13.58
CA LYS A 105 8.72 17.22 -13.75
C LYS A 105 7.83 17.41 -12.51
N LYS A 106 7.81 18.63 -11.95
CA LYS A 106 6.96 19.03 -10.81
C LYS A 106 7.15 18.11 -9.58
N PRO A 107 8.35 18.11 -8.96
CA PRO A 107 8.72 17.13 -7.94
C PRO A 107 7.80 17.12 -6.71
N ILE A 108 7.32 18.29 -6.27
CA ILE A 108 6.38 18.37 -5.14
C ILE A 108 5.06 17.67 -5.46
N ARG A 109 4.48 17.94 -6.64
CA ARG A 109 3.19 17.32 -7.03
C ARG A 109 3.33 15.82 -7.24
N SER A 110 4.42 15.39 -7.86
CA SER A 110 4.69 13.97 -8.12
C SER A 110 4.95 13.19 -6.83
N SER A 111 5.69 13.78 -5.88
CA SER A 111 5.92 13.17 -4.57
C SER A 111 4.66 13.12 -3.71
N MET A 112 3.83 14.16 -3.69
CA MET A 112 2.53 14.14 -3.01
C MET A 112 1.59 13.06 -3.57
N LEU A 113 1.50 12.96 -4.91
CA LEU A 113 0.70 11.92 -5.56
C LEU A 113 1.19 10.52 -5.15
N LEU A 114 2.51 10.31 -5.16
CA LEU A 114 3.10 9.05 -4.74
C LEU A 114 2.86 8.76 -3.26
N ALA A 115 2.92 9.77 -2.39
CA ALA A 115 2.63 9.64 -0.96
C ALA A 115 1.24 9.07 -0.72
N VAL A 116 0.24 9.68 -1.35
CA VAL A 116 -1.16 9.27 -1.23
C VAL A 116 -1.37 7.88 -1.82
N ALA A 117 -0.78 7.61 -2.98
CA ALA A 117 -0.82 6.30 -3.62
C ALA A 117 -0.24 5.19 -2.71
N LEU A 118 0.91 5.44 -2.10
CA LEU A 118 1.53 4.50 -1.16
C LEU A 118 0.73 4.38 0.13
N PHE A 119 0.22 5.48 0.68
CA PHE A 119 -0.61 5.43 1.87
C PHE A 119 -1.83 4.53 1.66
N ILE A 120 -2.50 4.62 0.51
CA ILE A 120 -3.64 3.76 0.17
C ILE A 120 -3.19 2.31 -0.05
N LEU A 121 -2.10 2.10 -0.80
CA LEU A 121 -1.68 0.77 -1.21
C LEU A 121 -1.01 -0.03 -0.09
N ILE A 122 -0.01 0.57 0.57
CA ILE A 122 0.82 -0.14 1.54
C ILE A 122 0.47 0.24 2.98
N GLY A 123 -0.24 1.35 3.22
CA GLY A 123 -0.63 1.79 4.55
C GLY A 123 -1.39 0.70 5.33
N PRO A 124 -2.49 0.13 4.80
CA PRO A 124 -3.21 -0.96 5.46
C PRO A 124 -2.32 -2.19 5.71
N ALA A 125 -1.50 -2.57 4.74
CA ALA A 125 -0.60 -3.72 4.86
C ALA A 125 0.50 -3.52 5.93
N VAL A 126 1.10 -2.33 5.99
CA VAL A 126 2.11 -1.96 6.99
C VAL A 126 1.48 -1.86 8.37
N PHE A 127 0.36 -1.14 8.50
CA PHE A 127 -0.41 -1.08 9.73
C PHE A 127 -0.68 -2.50 10.23
N ASN A 128 -1.22 -3.35 9.36
CA ASN A 128 -1.60 -4.69 9.76
C ASN A 128 -0.40 -5.55 10.17
N SER A 129 0.67 -5.54 9.38
CA SER A 129 1.87 -6.32 9.67
C SER A 129 2.55 -5.89 10.98
N ILE A 130 2.61 -4.58 11.26
CA ILE A 130 3.27 -4.05 12.45
C ILE A 130 2.43 -4.32 13.69
N SER A 131 1.14 -3.99 13.67
CA SER A 131 0.24 -4.22 14.82
C SER A 131 0.24 -5.69 15.23
N PHE A 132 0.14 -6.60 14.26
CA PHE A 132 0.18 -8.03 14.52
C PHE A 132 1.53 -8.48 15.08
N SER A 133 2.64 -8.02 14.50
CA SER A 133 3.98 -8.39 14.96
C SER A 133 4.28 -7.88 16.37
N VAL A 134 3.86 -6.66 16.71
CA VAL A 134 4.08 -6.09 18.05
C VAL A 134 3.25 -6.83 19.09
N TYR A 135 1.98 -7.10 18.79
CA TYR A 135 1.09 -7.83 19.69
C TYR A 135 1.58 -9.24 20.00
N THR A 136 1.91 -10.02 18.96
CA THR A 136 2.37 -11.40 19.12
C THR A 136 3.74 -11.51 19.79
N GLN A 137 4.67 -10.58 19.52
CA GLN A 137 5.97 -10.53 20.20
C GLN A 137 5.84 -10.14 21.68
N GLY A 138 4.79 -9.40 22.05
CA GLY A 138 4.42 -9.11 23.44
C GLY A 138 3.87 -10.32 24.20
N GLY A 139 3.63 -11.45 23.53
CA GLY A 139 2.96 -12.62 24.12
C GLY A 139 1.43 -12.55 23.99
N GLY A 140 0.89 -11.61 23.21
CA GLY A 140 -0.52 -11.54 22.88
C GLY A 140 -0.95 -12.73 22.02
N ASP A 141 -2.06 -13.35 22.41
CA ASP A 141 -2.68 -14.47 21.69
C ASP A 141 -4.14 -14.15 21.35
N TRP A 142 -4.79 -15.00 20.56
CA TRP A 142 -6.15 -14.82 20.10
C TRP A 142 -7.07 -15.89 20.71
N LYS A 143 -8.31 -15.50 21.02
CA LYS A 143 -9.35 -16.40 21.51
C LYS A 143 -10.61 -16.29 20.67
N CYS A 144 -11.39 -17.36 20.60
CA CYS A 144 -12.69 -17.32 19.93
C CYS A 144 -13.65 -16.36 20.63
N GLY A 145 -14.60 -15.82 19.85
CA GLY A 145 -15.76 -15.11 20.38
C GLY A 145 -16.57 -15.96 21.36
N ASP A 146 -17.18 -15.28 22.34
CA ASP A 146 -18.03 -15.92 23.34
C ASP A 146 -19.47 -16.16 22.81
N ASP A 147 -19.75 -15.82 21.54
CA ASP A 147 -21.08 -15.97 20.93
C ASP A 147 -21.34 -17.44 20.52
N PRO A 148 -22.36 -18.10 21.11
CA PRO A 148 -22.68 -19.50 20.83
C PRO A 148 -23.22 -19.75 19.41
N MET A 149 -23.65 -18.71 18.68
CA MET A 149 -24.19 -18.80 17.32
C MET A 149 -23.13 -18.58 16.24
N TYR A 150 -22.09 -17.78 16.53
CA TYR A 150 -21.01 -17.42 15.59
C TYR A 150 -19.63 -17.97 15.99
N GLY A 151 -19.50 -18.61 17.15
CA GLY A 151 -18.34 -19.39 17.57
C GLY A 151 -16.98 -18.72 17.31
N CYS A 152 -16.06 -19.45 16.67
CA CYS A 152 -14.72 -18.99 16.31
C CYS A 152 -14.64 -18.27 14.94
N GLU A 153 -15.77 -17.83 14.36
CA GLU A 153 -15.75 -17.05 13.11
C GLU A 153 -15.05 -15.70 13.31
N GLU A 154 -15.22 -15.12 14.51
CA GLU A 154 -14.51 -13.94 14.97
C GLU A 154 -13.56 -14.30 16.13
N LYS A 155 -12.32 -13.81 16.03
CA LYS A 155 -11.26 -14.03 17.02
C LYS A 155 -10.88 -12.72 17.65
N HIS A 156 -10.85 -12.67 18.98
CA HIS A 156 -10.54 -11.47 19.74
C HIS A 156 -9.17 -11.59 20.42
N PRO A 157 -8.45 -10.47 20.61
CA PRO A 157 -7.23 -10.48 21.38
C PRO A 157 -7.53 -10.94 22.81
N THR A 158 -6.72 -11.87 23.32
CA THR A 158 -6.71 -12.25 24.75
C THR A 158 -6.31 -11.08 25.64
N GLN A 159 -5.52 -10.14 25.11
CA GLN A 159 -5.03 -8.95 25.81
C GLN A 159 -5.42 -7.68 25.03
N PRO A 160 -6.66 -7.18 25.18
CA PRO A 160 -7.18 -6.07 24.37
C PRO A 160 -6.39 -4.76 24.51
N GLU A 161 -5.87 -4.47 25.70
CA GLU A 161 -5.06 -3.26 25.94
C GLU A 161 -3.72 -3.31 25.20
N GLU A 162 -3.06 -4.48 25.17
CA GLU A 162 -1.83 -4.67 24.40
C GLU A 162 -2.08 -4.61 22.90
N TRP A 163 -3.23 -5.11 22.45
CA TRP A 163 -3.65 -5.00 21.06
C TRP A 163 -3.88 -3.54 20.64
N ASP A 164 -4.55 -2.73 21.47
CA ASP A 164 -4.74 -1.29 21.21
C ASP A 164 -3.40 -0.55 21.13
N MET A 165 -2.48 -0.84 22.06
CA MET A 165 -1.12 -0.30 22.01
C MET A 165 -0.40 -0.69 20.71
N ALA A 166 -0.47 -1.95 20.31
CA ALA A 166 0.13 -2.43 19.07
C ALA A 166 -0.46 -1.74 17.83
N GLN A 167 -1.77 -1.51 17.81
CA GLN A 167 -2.45 -0.74 16.77
C GLN A 167 -1.96 0.69 16.69
N ASN A 168 -1.77 1.36 17.83
CA ASN A 168 -1.22 2.72 17.88
C ASN A 168 0.20 2.78 17.28
N VAL A 169 1.04 1.78 17.56
CA VAL A 169 2.37 1.66 16.93
C VAL A 169 2.24 1.45 15.42
N GLY A 170 1.34 0.56 14.99
CA GLY A 170 1.04 0.33 13.59
C GLY A 170 0.63 1.61 12.85
N LEU A 171 -0.22 2.44 13.47
CA LEU A 171 -0.67 3.72 12.90
C LEU A 171 0.48 4.70 12.71
N ILE A 172 1.40 4.77 13.67
CA ILE A 172 2.58 5.65 13.55
C ILE A 172 3.43 5.21 12.35
N ILE A 173 3.77 3.92 12.27
CA ILE A 173 4.66 3.40 11.22
C ILE A 173 4.02 3.50 9.82
N CYS A 174 2.72 3.24 9.69
CA CYS A 174 2.03 3.31 8.40
C CYS A 174 1.97 4.73 7.82
N ASN A 175 2.08 5.76 8.67
CA ASN A 175 2.20 7.16 8.25
C ASN A 175 3.65 7.59 7.98
N LEU A 176 4.59 7.16 8.83
CA LEU A 176 6.01 7.50 8.69
C LEU A 176 6.64 6.95 7.41
N LEU A 177 6.24 5.75 6.98
CA LEU A 177 6.85 5.12 5.81
C LEU A 177 6.55 5.87 4.50
N PRO A 178 5.29 6.20 4.15
CA PRO A 178 5.00 7.08 3.00
C PRO A 178 5.67 8.46 3.11
N ALA A 179 5.70 9.06 4.31
CA ALA A 179 6.35 10.35 4.54
C ALA A 179 7.87 10.28 4.26
N SER A 180 8.53 9.21 4.71
CA SER A 180 9.97 9.01 4.47
C SER A 180 10.30 8.91 2.98
N ILE A 181 9.47 8.22 2.19
CA ILE A 181 9.66 8.07 0.75
C ILE A 181 9.53 9.43 0.04
N VAL A 182 8.55 10.24 0.44
CA VAL A 182 8.39 11.61 -0.07
C VAL A 182 9.63 12.46 0.22
N ILE A 183 10.10 12.42 1.47
CA ILE A 183 11.28 13.17 1.89
C ILE A 183 12.50 12.73 1.07
N ILE A 184 12.70 11.43 0.87
CA ILE A 184 13.82 10.89 0.08
C ILE A 184 13.75 11.41 -1.36
N ILE A 185 12.61 11.30 -2.04
CA ILE A 185 12.46 11.76 -3.43
C ILE A 185 12.66 13.27 -3.54
N TRP A 186 12.16 14.03 -2.57
CA TRP A 186 12.33 15.47 -2.52
C TRP A 186 13.81 15.85 -2.32
N LEU A 187 14.51 15.22 -1.39
CA LEU A 187 15.95 15.43 -1.14
C LEU A 187 16.79 15.07 -2.37
N LEU A 188 16.50 13.94 -3.02
CA LEU A 188 17.16 13.55 -4.28
C LEU A 188 17.03 14.65 -5.34
N THR A 189 15.82 15.18 -5.49
CA THR A 189 15.57 16.24 -6.47
C THR A 189 16.34 17.52 -6.15
N ARG A 190 16.37 17.95 -4.88
CA ARG A 190 17.10 19.17 -4.47
C ARG A 190 18.60 19.05 -4.67
N ARG A 191 19.17 17.87 -4.34
CA ARG A 191 20.61 17.62 -4.51
C ARG A 191 21.04 17.76 -5.96
N VAL A 192 20.27 17.23 -6.89
CA VAL A 192 20.56 17.32 -8.34
C VAL A 192 20.42 18.77 -8.84
N GLY A 193 19.39 19.50 -8.40
CA GLY A 193 19.24 20.92 -8.73
C GLY A 193 20.42 21.77 -8.24
N SER A 194 20.90 21.51 -7.02
CA SER A 194 22.08 22.18 -6.48
C SER A 194 23.36 21.86 -7.23
N MET A 195 23.54 20.62 -7.70
CA MET A 195 24.73 20.23 -8.49
C MET A 195 24.72 20.83 -9.89
N ARG A 196 23.57 20.93 -10.57
CA ARG A 196 23.48 21.60 -11.88
C ARG A 196 23.88 23.07 -11.79
N ASN A 197 23.40 23.79 -10.77
CA ASN A 197 23.73 25.21 -10.59
C ASN A 197 25.21 25.48 -10.26
N LEU A 198 25.97 24.46 -9.81
CA LEU A 198 27.41 24.58 -9.55
C LEU A 198 28.26 24.31 -10.82
N VAL A 199 27.72 23.56 -11.78
CA VAL A 199 28.40 23.19 -13.03
C VAL A 199 28.07 24.17 -14.16
N GLU A 200 26.86 24.73 -14.16
CA GLU A 200 26.40 25.77 -15.08
C GLU A 200 25.97 27.02 -14.28
N PRO A 201 26.92 27.82 -13.76
CA PRO A 201 26.58 29.15 -13.26
C PRO A 201 26.17 30.02 -14.46
N GLU A 202 24.93 30.50 -14.47
CA GLU A 202 24.47 31.52 -15.42
C GLU A 202 25.33 32.79 -15.36
#